data_AF-K4R8I5-F1
#
_entry.id   AF-K4R8I5-F1
#
_cell.length_a   1.000
_cell.length_b   1.000
_cell.length_c   1.000
_cell.angle_alpha   90.00
_cell.angle_beta   90.00
_cell.angle_gamma   90.00
#
_symmetry.space_group_name_H-M   'P 1'
#
loop_
_entity.id
_entity.type
_entity.pdbx_description
1 polymer ?
#
loop_
_entity_poly.entity_id
_entity_poly.type
_entity_poly.pdbx_seq_one_letter_code
_entity_poly.pdbx_strand_id
1 'polypeptide(L)'
;MTPDVPRGQKCGDAVSWEDLVARYARADADELDAYTFSVIAGKTENEVIRAFGGDPEASRLMTFAEASDEQAAHIYKDYELLRVLTVDRRVITMECGYHGSIPEIARRTSADGGEFFSVYRSVNARYQVMHAVDGHVDGMFDPFELEDAAWMEPEPEVPSWAEGVAFHMETLCAESFALMERTMGVTIDPGWMDTALRTVLLASPSELFGQSEAAWLP
;
A
#
# COMPACT_ATOMS: atom_id res chain seq x y z
N MET A 1 -9.54 -52.20 27.07
CA MET A 1 -9.81 -50.77 27.28
C MET A 1 -8.78 -50.00 26.48
N THR A 2 -9.19 -49.55 25.31
CA THR A 2 -8.34 -48.76 24.39
C THR A 2 -8.79 -47.31 24.57
N PRO A 3 -7.90 -46.34 24.82
CA PRO A 3 -8.32 -44.95 24.95
C PRO A 3 -8.62 -44.39 23.56
N ASP A 4 -9.86 -43.93 23.40
CA ASP A 4 -10.32 -43.07 22.30
C ASP A 4 -9.51 -41.77 22.31
N VAL A 5 -8.84 -41.49 21.19
CA VAL A 5 -8.23 -40.18 20.92
C VAL A 5 -9.27 -39.33 20.19
N PRO A 6 -9.70 -38.17 20.72
CA PRO A 6 -10.62 -37.31 20.00
C PRO A 6 -9.92 -36.67 18.80
N ARG A 7 -10.57 -36.90 17.66
CA ARG A 7 -10.36 -36.32 16.33
C ARG A 7 -10.11 -34.81 16.35
N GLY A 8 -9.08 -34.42 15.60
CA GLY A 8 -9.13 -33.33 14.61
C GLY A 8 -9.73 -32.02 15.09
N GLN A 9 -8.88 -31.17 15.65
CA GLN A 9 -9.09 -29.74 15.68
C GLN A 9 -9.30 -29.27 14.23
N LYS A 10 -10.49 -28.74 13.92
CA LYS A 10 -10.79 -28.09 12.64
C LYS A 10 -9.82 -26.92 12.47
N CYS A 11 -8.82 -27.10 11.61
CA CYS A 11 -8.09 -25.98 11.03
C CYS A 11 -9.14 -25.14 10.30
N GLY A 12 -9.30 -23.86 10.68
CA GLY A 12 -10.21 -22.96 9.98
C GLY A 12 -9.87 -22.95 8.49
N ASP A 13 -10.89 -23.01 7.64
CA ASP A 13 -10.71 -23.02 6.20
C ASP A 13 -9.86 -21.80 5.81
N ALA A 14 -8.70 -22.05 5.19
CA ALA A 14 -7.86 -20.97 4.67
C ALA A 14 -8.68 -20.19 3.63
N VAL A 15 -8.75 -18.86 3.78
CA VAL A 15 -9.42 -17.99 2.81
C VAL A 15 -8.75 -18.20 1.45
N SER A 16 -9.55 -18.50 0.41
CA SER A 16 -9.00 -18.70 -0.92
C SER A 16 -8.52 -17.38 -1.53
N TRP A 17 -7.64 -17.43 -2.53
CA TRP A 17 -7.22 -16.22 -3.26
C TRP A 17 -8.42 -15.51 -3.90
N GLU A 18 -9.34 -16.27 -4.49
CA GLU A 18 -10.57 -15.74 -5.10
C GLU A 18 -11.44 -15.00 -4.07
N ASP A 19 -11.54 -15.50 -2.84
CA ASP A 19 -12.28 -14.82 -1.76
C ASP A 19 -11.59 -13.51 -1.34
N LEU A 20 -10.25 -13.45 -1.35
CA LEU A 20 -9.51 -12.21 -1.08
C LEU A 20 -9.73 -11.18 -2.20
N VAL A 21 -9.62 -11.57 -3.46
CA VAL A 21 -9.84 -10.67 -4.61
C VAL A 21 -11.28 -10.16 -4.61
N ALA A 22 -12.28 -11.04 -4.41
CA ALA A 22 -13.69 -10.66 -4.38
C ALA A 22 -14.00 -9.61 -3.30
N ARG A 23 -13.29 -9.63 -2.17
CA ARG A 23 -13.44 -8.63 -1.10
C ARG A 23 -13.05 -7.23 -1.56
N TYR A 24 -12.07 -7.14 -2.46
CA TYR A 24 -11.50 -5.88 -2.94
C TYR A 24 -12.03 -5.45 -4.30
N ALA A 25 -13.04 -6.14 -4.87
CA ALA A 25 -13.60 -5.83 -6.19
C ALA A 25 -14.00 -4.35 -6.39
N ARG A 26 -14.35 -3.63 -5.32
CA ARG A 26 -14.65 -2.19 -5.38
C ARG A 26 -13.43 -1.31 -5.73
N ALA A 27 -12.21 -1.80 -5.56
CA ALA A 27 -10.99 -1.05 -5.84
C ALA A 27 -10.77 -0.84 -7.34
N ASP A 28 -11.36 -1.73 -8.15
CA ASP A 28 -11.42 -1.64 -9.61
C ASP A 28 -12.67 -0.90 -10.12
N ALA A 29 -13.62 -0.57 -9.23
CA ALA A 29 -14.71 0.32 -9.60
C ALA A 29 -14.15 1.75 -9.83
N ASP A 30 -14.71 2.47 -10.81
CA ASP A 30 -14.29 3.82 -11.23
C ASP A 30 -14.57 4.93 -10.18
N GLU A 31 -14.53 4.62 -8.88
CA GLU A 31 -14.83 5.58 -7.81
C GLU A 31 -13.61 6.42 -7.41
N LEU A 32 -12.39 5.95 -7.70
CA LEU A 32 -11.14 6.63 -7.31
C LEU A 32 -10.13 6.63 -8.46
N ASP A 33 -9.89 7.81 -9.05
CA ASP A 33 -9.02 7.95 -10.21
C ASP A 33 -7.53 7.79 -9.87
N ALA A 34 -7.10 8.16 -8.66
CA ALA A 34 -5.73 8.00 -8.18
C ALA A 34 -5.65 7.85 -6.66
N TYR A 35 -4.77 6.97 -6.21
CA TYR A 35 -4.45 6.79 -4.80
C TYR A 35 -3.12 6.06 -4.59
N THR A 36 -2.54 6.27 -3.42
CA THR A 36 -1.56 5.35 -2.83
C THR A 36 -2.04 4.89 -1.47
N PHE A 37 -2.05 3.57 -1.28
CA PHE A 37 -2.27 2.93 0.01
C PHE A 37 -1.00 2.23 0.45
N SER A 38 -0.63 2.36 1.73
CA SER A 38 0.47 1.58 2.30
C SER A 38 0.11 1.00 3.66
N VAL A 39 0.71 -0.15 3.97
CA VAL A 39 0.67 -0.80 5.28
C VAL A 39 2.09 -0.89 5.80
N ILE A 40 2.31 -0.44 7.03
CA ILE A 40 3.62 -0.37 7.67
C ILE A 40 3.57 -1.10 9.00
N ALA A 41 4.47 -2.06 9.20
CA ALA A 41 4.66 -2.74 10.47
C ALA A 41 5.93 -2.23 11.19
N GLY A 42 5.92 -2.27 12.52
CA GLY A 42 7.09 -1.91 13.33
C GLY A 42 7.30 -0.41 13.59
N LYS A 43 6.43 0.46 13.07
CA LYS A 43 6.48 1.92 13.30
C LYS A 43 5.19 2.46 13.91
N THR A 44 5.29 3.59 14.58
CA THR A 44 4.15 4.40 15.04
C THR A 44 3.71 5.40 13.97
N GLU A 45 2.48 5.92 14.08
CA GLU A 45 1.98 6.96 13.16
C GLU A 45 2.93 8.17 13.08
N ASN A 46 3.50 8.61 14.21
CA ASN A 46 4.41 9.75 14.24
C ASN A 46 5.73 9.46 13.52
N GLU A 47 6.22 8.23 13.55
CA GLU A 47 7.43 7.83 12.81
C GLU A 47 7.12 7.75 11.31
N VAL A 48 5.98 7.18 10.94
CA VAL A 48 5.53 7.10 9.53
C VAL A 48 5.32 8.49 8.95
N ILE A 49 4.60 9.38 9.65
CA ILE A 49 4.40 10.77 9.20
C ILE A 49 5.75 11.46 8.90
N ARG A 50 6.73 11.31 9.80
CA ARG A 50 8.07 11.90 9.60
C ARG A 50 8.82 11.27 8.44
N ALA A 51 8.70 9.95 8.25
CA ALA A 51 9.33 9.25 7.13
C ALA A 51 8.82 9.78 5.78
N PHE A 52 7.52 10.06 5.69
CA PHE A 52 6.86 10.71 4.55
C PHE A 52 7.14 12.22 4.42
N GLY A 53 7.83 12.83 5.38
CA GLY A 53 8.18 14.25 5.35
C GLY A 53 7.10 15.20 5.91
N GLY A 54 6.12 14.67 6.65
CA GLY A 54 5.13 15.48 7.36
C GLY A 54 5.54 15.83 8.79
N ASP A 55 4.84 16.80 9.38
CA ASP A 55 4.95 17.15 10.80
C ASP A 55 3.76 16.55 11.59
N PRO A 56 3.99 15.60 12.52
CA PRO A 56 2.91 15.01 13.30
C PRO A 56 2.15 16.01 14.18
N GLU A 57 2.78 17.10 14.60
CA GLU A 57 2.15 18.11 15.46
C GLU A 57 1.24 19.06 14.66
N ALA A 58 1.41 19.12 13.34
CA ALA A 58 0.59 19.92 12.42
C ALA A 58 -0.66 19.16 11.91
N SER A 59 -0.97 18.00 12.49
CA SER A 59 -2.06 17.14 11.99
C SER A 59 -3.47 17.71 12.28
N ARG A 60 -4.41 17.36 11.41
CA ARG A 60 -5.85 17.66 11.54
C ARG A 60 -6.68 16.47 11.06
N LEU A 61 -7.96 16.43 11.42
CA LEU A 61 -8.85 15.36 10.97
C LEU A 61 -9.47 15.69 9.62
N MET A 62 -9.37 14.78 8.65
CA MET A 62 -10.00 14.90 7.33
C MET A 62 -10.45 13.54 6.79
N THR A 63 -11.59 13.50 6.13
CA THR A 63 -12.02 12.38 5.27
C THR A 63 -11.18 12.33 3.98
N PHE A 64 -11.31 11.25 3.18
CA PHE A 64 -10.60 11.17 1.90
C PHE A 64 -11.07 12.25 0.94
N ALA A 65 -12.39 12.46 0.85
CA ALA A 65 -13.00 13.47 0.01
C ALA A 65 -12.53 14.88 0.37
N GLU A 66 -12.52 15.25 1.66
CA GLU A 66 -12.02 16.55 2.11
C GLU A 66 -10.54 16.77 1.76
N ALA A 67 -9.70 15.73 1.91
CA ALA A 67 -8.28 15.81 1.56
C ALA A 67 -8.08 15.98 0.04
N SER A 68 -8.83 15.20 -0.75
CA SER A 68 -8.81 15.28 -2.21
C SER A 68 -9.28 16.65 -2.72
N ASP A 69 -10.38 17.19 -2.18
CA ASP A 69 -10.91 18.50 -2.54
C ASP A 69 -9.91 19.62 -2.22
N GLU A 70 -9.25 19.54 -1.07
CA GLU A 70 -8.25 20.54 -0.69
C GLU A 70 -6.99 20.46 -1.57
N GLN A 71 -6.52 19.26 -1.87
CA GLN A 71 -5.42 19.05 -2.80
C GLN A 71 -5.76 19.58 -4.20
N ALA A 72 -6.98 19.33 -4.70
CA ALA A 72 -7.46 19.87 -5.96
C ALA A 72 -7.52 21.41 -5.97
N ALA A 73 -7.87 22.05 -4.84
CA ALA A 73 -7.80 23.50 -4.69
C ALA A 73 -6.37 24.07 -4.73
N HIS A 74 -5.36 23.19 -4.64
CA HIS A 74 -3.93 23.51 -4.67
C HIS A 74 -3.17 22.85 -5.83
N ILE A 75 -3.85 22.43 -6.90
CA ILE A 75 -3.28 21.68 -8.05
C ILE A 75 -2.01 22.26 -8.69
N TYR A 76 -1.76 23.57 -8.55
CA TYR A 76 -0.56 24.24 -9.07
C TYR A 76 0.58 24.38 -8.04
N LYS A 77 0.50 23.66 -6.93
CA LYS A 77 1.49 23.61 -5.86
C LYS A 77 1.82 22.15 -5.56
N ASP A 78 3.03 21.92 -5.06
CA ASP A 78 3.39 20.62 -4.47
C ASP A 78 2.67 20.51 -3.12
N TYR A 79 1.40 20.09 -3.15
CA TYR A 79 0.49 20.05 -2.00
C TYR A 79 -0.10 18.66 -1.85
N GLU A 80 0.61 17.81 -1.12
CA GLU A 80 0.25 16.39 -0.94
C GLU A 80 -0.15 16.15 0.52
N LEU A 81 -1.31 15.50 0.71
CA LEU A 81 -1.84 15.20 2.03
C LEU A 81 -1.73 13.70 2.33
N LEU A 82 -1.13 13.37 3.46
CA LEU A 82 -1.05 12.00 3.97
C LEU A 82 -2.04 11.82 5.10
N ARG A 83 -2.90 10.80 4.99
CA ARG A 83 -3.79 10.36 6.06
C ARG A 83 -3.24 9.09 6.68
N VAL A 84 -3.33 8.97 8.00
CA VAL A 84 -2.83 7.82 8.75
C VAL A 84 -3.85 7.28 9.75
N LEU A 85 -3.82 5.97 9.97
CA LEU A 85 -4.47 5.31 11.09
C LEU A 85 -3.66 4.09 11.55
N THR A 86 -3.96 3.57 12.74
CA THR A 86 -3.38 2.33 13.26
C THR A 86 -4.43 1.22 13.36
N VAL A 87 -4.13 0.05 12.79
CA VAL A 87 -4.96 -1.16 12.83
C VAL A 87 -4.08 -2.35 13.20
N ASP A 88 -4.43 -3.10 14.24
CA ASP A 88 -3.70 -4.30 14.70
C ASP A 88 -2.17 -4.13 14.75
N ARG A 89 -1.73 -2.99 15.32
CA ARG A 89 -0.32 -2.58 15.49
C ARG A 89 0.43 -2.26 14.18
N ARG A 90 -0.28 -2.08 13.07
CA ARG A 90 0.26 -1.61 11.80
C ARG A 90 -0.32 -0.24 11.48
N VAL A 91 0.49 0.61 10.88
CA VAL A 91 0.07 1.92 10.41
C VAL A 91 -0.38 1.78 8.96
N ILE A 92 -1.54 2.34 8.64
CA ILE A 92 -2.08 2.42 7.30
C ILE A 92 -1.95 3.86 6.85
N THR A 93 -1.44 4.08 5.64
CA THR A 93 -1.35 5.40 5.01
C THR A 93 -2.20 5.45 3.75
N MET A 94 -2.82 6.61 3.51
CA MET A 94 -3.65 6.87 2.34
C MET A 94 -3.43 8.29 1.84
N GLU A 95 -3.23 8.44 0.53
CA GLU A 95 -3.04 9.72 -0.14
C GLU A 95 -3.59 9.67 -1.57
N CYS A 96 -3.90 10.83 -2.15
CA CYS A 96 -4.19 10.96 -3.59
C CYS A 96 -2.90 11.14 -4.42
N GLY A 97 -1.76 11.27 -3.75
CA GLY A 97 -0.43 11.40 -4.32
C GLY A 97 0.28 10.07 -4.56
N TYR A 98 1.61 10.14 -4.60
CA TYR A 98 2.50 9.03 -4.98
C TYR A 98 3.67 8.81 -4.01
N HIS A 99 3.72 9.48 -2.85
CA HIS A 99 4.85 9.34 -1.90
C HIS A 99 5.07 7.89 -1.45
N GLY A 100 3.99 7.12 -1.22
CA GLY A 100 4.07 5.70 -0.88
C GLY A 100 4.54 4.81 -2.03
N SER A 101 4.66 5.35 -3.26
CA SER A 101 5.25 4.68 -4.42
C SER A 101 6.75 5.03 -4.60
N ILE A 102 7.36 5.74 -3.64
CA ILE A 102 8.77 6.13 -3.69
C ILE A 102 9.61 5.12 -2.89
N PRO A 103 10.60 4.43 -3.49
CA PRO A 103 11.46 3.46 -2.79
C PRO A 103 12.10 3.99 -1.51
N GLU A 104 12.56 5.24 -1.50
CA GLU A 104 13.15 5.85 -0.30
C GLU A 104 12.16 5.97 0.87
N ILE A 105 10.86 6.17 0.61
CA ILE A 105 9.83 6.12 1.66
C ILE A 105 9.70 4.71 2.21
N ALA A 106 9.67 3.70 1.34
CA ALA A 106 9.63 2.30 1.73
C ALA A 106 10.84 1.93 2.61
N ARG A 107 12.05 2.35 2.24
CA ARG A 107 13.26 2.13 3.04
C ARG A 107 13.18 2.77 4.42
N ARG A 108 12.78 4.04 4.50
CA ARG A 108 12.67 4.76 5.79
C ARG A 108 11.62 4.15 6.72
N THR A 109 10.49 3.73 6.16
CA THR A 109 9.36 3.18 6.93
C THR A 109 9.58 1.73 7.35
N SER A 110 10.30 0.94 6.56
CA SER A 110 10.66 -0.45 6.89
C SER A 110 11.95 -0.60 7.68
N ALA A 111 12.76 0.46 7.87
CA ALA A 111 14.00 0.38 8.64
C ALA A 111 13.80 -0.09 10.09
N ASP A 112 14.87 -0.59 10.72
CA ASP A 112 14.89 -1.07 12.12
C ASP A 112 14.01 -2.30 12.36
N GLY A 113 14.02 -3.24 11.43
CA GLY A 113 13.21 -4.47 11.48
C GLY A 113 11.72 -4.25 11.18
N GLY A 114 11.38 -3.15 10.50
CA GLY A 114 10.03 -2.88 10.02
C GLY A 114 9.73 -3.55 8.67
N GLU A 115 8.51 -3.37 8.21
CA GLU A 115 7.99 -3.91 6.95
C GLU A 115 7.06 -2.89 6.32
N PHE A 116 7.08 -2.77 5.01
CA PHE A 116 6.30 -1.82 4.24
C PHE A 116 5.73 -2.51 3.00
N PHE A 117 4.46 -2.27 2.71
CA PHE A 117 3.82 -2.67 1.46
C PHE A 117 2.98 -1.52 0.93
N SER A 118 3.06 -1.21 -0.36
CA SER A 118 2.20 -0.22 -1.00
C SER A 118 1.56 -0.69 -2.30
N VAL A 119 0.40 -0.10 -2.57
CA VAL A 119 -0.36 -0.21 -3.81
C VAL A 119 -0.63 1.21 -4.29
N TYR A 120 -0.20 1.51 -5.49
CA TYR A 120 -0.36 2.80 -6.15
C TYR A 120 -1.14 2.63 -7.45
N ARG A 121 -2.07 3.56 -7.69
CA ARG A 121 -2.78 3.76 -8.95
C ARG A 121 -2.77 5.23 -9.30
N SER A 122 -2.51 5.54 -10.56
CA SER A 122 -2.65 6.90 -11.10
C SER A 122 -3.83 7.04 -12.05
N VAL A 123 -4.23 8.29 -12.29
CA VAL A 123 -5.25 8.66 -13.29
C VAL A 123 -4.88 8.24 -14.72
N ASN A 124 -3.59 7.98 -14.97
CA ASN A 124 -3.08 7.56 -16.27
C ASN A 124 -2.91 6.03 -16.38
N ALA A 125 -3.61 5.26 -15.53
CA ALA A 125 -3.54 3.80 -15.48
C ALA A 125 -2.11 3.26 -15.31
N ARG A 126 -1.26 3.98 -14.56
CA ARG A 126 -0.02 3.42 -14.02
C ARG A 126 -0.29 2.77 -12.68
N TYR A 127 0.25 1.58 -12.49
CA TYR A 127 0.14 0.84 -11.24
C TYR A 127 1.52 0.57 -10.68
N GLN A 128 1.59 0.42 -9.37
CA GLN A 128 2.80 -0.08 -8.72
C GLN A 128 2.44 -0.82 -7.45
N VAL A 129 3.06 -1.97 -7.27
CA VAL A 129 3.10 -2.69 -6.00
C VAL A 129 4.54 -2.72 -5.54
N MET A 130 4.77 -2.40 -4.27
CA MET A 130 6.10 -2.37 -3.68
C MET A 130 6.10 -2.98 -2.29
N HIS A 131 7.15 -3.74 -1.99
CA HIS A 131 7.40 -4.31 -0.67
C HIS A 131 8.83 -4.01 -0.22
N ALA A 132 8.99 -3.77 1.08
CA ALA A 132 10.29 -3.54 1.68
C ALA A 132 10.34 -4.08 3.11
N VAL A 133 11.50 -4.62 3.49
CA VAL A 133 11.78 -5.18 4.82
C VAL A 133 13.12 -4.66 5.30
N ASP A 134 13.17 -4.23 6.56
CA ASP A 134 14.41 -3.76 7.22
C ASP A 134 15.20 -2.73 6.41
N GLY A 135 14.50 -1.80 5.75
CA GLY A 135 15.11 -0.73 4.96
C GLY A 135 15.60 -1.15 3.58
N HIS A 136 15.20 -2.34 3.09
CA HIS A 136 15.52 -2.83 1.76
C HIS A 136 14.24 -3.09 0.95
N VAL A 137 14.14 -2.51 -0.25
CA VAL A 137 13.06 -2.82 -1.19
C VAL A 137 13.37 -4.17 -1.84
N ASP A 138 12.60 -5.20 -1.48
CA ASP A 138 12.83 -6.58 -1.94
C ASP A 138 11.96 -6.95 -3.15
N GLY A 139 11.09 -6.02 -3.60
CA GLY A 139 10.35 -6.14 -4.84
C GLY A 139 9.52 -4.90 -5.16
N MET A 140 9.48 -4.53 -6.43
CA MET A 140 8.64 -3.46 -6.97
C MET A 140 8.30 -3.78 -8.42
N PHE A 141 7.02 -3.75 -8.79
CA PHE A 141 6.57 -4.03 -10.15
C PHE A 141 5.24 -3.33 -10.48
N ASP A 142 4.93 -3.20 -11.76
CA ASP A 142 3.60 -2.83 -12.25
C ASP A 142 2.77 -4.14 -12.47
N PRO A 143 1.67 -4.36 -11.73
CA PRO A 143 0.78 -5.50 -11.93
C PRO A 143 0.34 -5.74 -13.38
N PHE A 144 0.23 -4.67 -14.17
CA PHE A 144 -0.11 -4.75 -15.59
C PHE A 144 1.00 -5.44 -16.39
N GLU A 145 2.28 -5.17 -16.08
CA GLU A 145 3.41 -5.85 -16.75
C GLU A 145 3.51 -7.34 -16.41
N LEU A 146 3.03 -7.75 -15.22
CA LEU A 146 3.01 -9.16 -14.83
C LEU A 146 1.87 -9.95 -15.48
N GLU A 147 0.76 -9.30 -15.83
CA GLU A 147 -0.31 -9.94 -16.62
C GLU A 147 0.22 -10.33 -18.01
N ASP A 148 0.99 -9.44 -18.63
CA ASP A 148 1.64 -9.66 -19.93
C ASP A 148 2.87 -10.59 -19.88
N ALA A 149 3.31 -11.05 -18.69
CA ALA A 149 4.56 -11.78 -18.48
C ALA A 149 4.69 -13.04 -19.36
N ALA A 150 3.58 -13.73 -19.65
CA ALA A 150 3.57 -14.94 -20.50
C ALA A 150 4.03 -14.68 -21.94
N TRP A 151 4.13 -13.41 -22.35
CA TRP A 151 4.52 -12.98 -23.70
C TRP A 151 5.84 -12.21 -23.73
N MET A 152 6.53 -12.06 -22.59
CA MET A 152 7.80 -11.32 -22.49
C MET A 152 9.02 -12.27 -22.47
N GLU A 153 10.08 -11.89 -23.21
CA GLU A 153 11.39 -12.55 -23.13
C GLU A 153 12.50 -11.54 -22.80
N PRO A 154 13.20 -11.68 -21.65
CA PRO A 154 12.98 -12.69 -20.60
C PRO A 154 11.68 -12.42 -19.82
N GLU A 155 11.13 -13.47 -19.20
CA GLU A 155 10.03 -13.32 -18.23
C GLU A 155 10.48 -12.39 -17.08
N PRO A 156 9.60 -11.50 -16.60
CA PRO A 156 9.92 -10.62 -15.49
C PRO A 156 10.15 -11.44 -14.21
N GLU A 157 11.13 -11.03 -13.41
CA GLU A 157 11.39 -11.64 -12.12
C GLU A 157 10.24 -11.29 -11.15
N VAL A 158 9.52 -12.30 -10.67
CA VAL A 158 8.44 -12.14 -9.70
C VAL A 158 9.01 -12.29 -8.28
N PRO A 159 8.85 -11.30 -7.39
CA PRO A 159 9.28 -11.43 -6.01
C PRO A 159 8.60 -12.59 -5.28
N SER A 160 9.31 -13.24 -4.36
CA SER A 160 8.81 -14.43 -3.64
C SER A 160 7.46 -14.23 -2.92
N TRP A 161 7.18 -13.02 -2.42
CA TRP A 161 5.91 -12.68 -1.79
C TRP A 161 4.73 -12.55 -2.77
N ALA A 162 5.02 -12.35 -4.06
CA ALA A 162 4.06 -12.28 -5.16
C ALA A 162 3.94 -13.60 -5.95
N GLU A 163 4.78 -14.60 -5.68
CA GLU A 163 4.73 -15.90 -6.36
C GLU A 163 3.32 -16.52 -6.30
N GLY A 164 2.91 -17.12 -7.42
CA GLY A 164 1.61 -17.78 -7.57
C GLY A 164 0.41 -16.84 -7.65
N VAL A 165 0.61 -15.53 -7.74
CA VAL A 165 -0.44 -14.56 -8.08
C VAL A 165 -0.51 -14.41 -9.59
N ALA A 166 -1.71 -14.57 -10.14
CA ALA A 166 -2.02 -14.12 -11.49
C ALA A 166 -2.76 -12.79 -11.36
N PHE A 167 -2.29 -11.77 -12.07
CA PHE A 167 -2.98 -10.49 -12.20
C PHE A 167 -3.83 -10.51 -13.47
N HIS A 168 -5.01 -9.90 -13.41
CA HIS A 168 -5.93 -9.76 -14.53
C HIS A 168 -6.30 -8.30 -14.69
N MET A 169 -6.37 -7.84 -15.94
CA MET A 169 -6.66 -6.45 -16.28
C MET A 169 -7.94 -5.91 -15.62
N GLU A 170 -8.97 -6.76 -15.47
CA GLU A 170 -10.24 -6.38 -14.87
C GLU A 170 -10.23 -6.29 -13.34
N THR A 171 -9.17 -6.80 -12.68
CA THR A 171 -9.09 -6.91 -11.20
C THR A 171 -7.74 -6.48 -10.63
N LEU A 172 -6.93 -5.72 -11.38
CA LEU A 172 -5.57 -5.35 -10.98
C LEU A 172 -5.50 -4.72 -9.59
N CYS A 173 -6.44 -3.83 -9.26
CA CYS A 173 -6.46 -3.16 -7.97
C CYS A 173 -6.89 -4.13 -6.87
N ALA A 174 -7.94 -4.92 -7.10
CA ALA A 174 -8.42 -5.91 -6.14
C ALA A 174 -7.35 -6.96 -5.83
N GLU A 175 -6.63 -7.44 -6.84
CA GLU A 175 -5.53 -8.40 -6.68
C GLU A 175 -4.34 -7.77 -5.96
N SER A 176 -4.05 -6.49 -6.22
CA SER A 176 -3.01 -5.75 -5.50
C SER A 176 -3.34 -5.59 -4.00
N PHE A 177 -4.60 -5.28 -3.66
CA PHE A 177 -5.04 -5.24 -2.26
C PHE A 177 -5.14 -6.63 -1.62
N ALA A 178 -5.55 -7.66 -2.37
CA ALA A 178 -5.53 -9.05 -1.90
C ALA A 178 -4.11 -9.50 -1.59
N LEU A 179 -3.13 -9.11 -2.42
CA LEU A 179 -1.72 -9.37 -2.19
C LEU A 179 -1.21 -8.62 -0.95
N MET A 180 -1.56 -7.33 -0.80
CA MET A 180 -1.26 -6.55 0.40
C MET A 180 -1.79 -7.23 1.67
N GLU A 181 -3.05 -7.67 1.69
CA GLU A 181 -3.61 -8.37 2.85
C GLU A 181 -2.91 -9.71 3.10
N ARG A 182 -2.64 -10.49 2.05
CA ARG A 182 -1.96 -11.79 2.16
C ARG A 182 -0.56 -11.64 2.76
N THR A 183 0.18 -10.62 2.33
CA THR A 183 1.55 -10.36 2.78
C THR A 183 1.56 -9.73 4.17
N MET A 184 0.78 -8.68 4.38
CA MET A 184 0.85 -7.87 5.61
C MET A 184 -0.08 -8.36 6.72
N GLY A 185 -1.06 -9.22 6.42
CA GLY A 185 -2.04 -9.73 7.37
C GLY A 185 -3.01 -8.66 7.89
N VAL A 186 -3.32 -7.64 7.08
CA VAL A 186 -4.30 -6.59 7.40
C VAL A 186 -5.38 -6.55 6.35
N THR A 187 -6.63 -6.71 6.78
CA THR A 187 -7.78 -6.45 5.93
C THR A 187 -8.00 -4.94 5.79
N ILE A 188 -8.02 -4.43 4.56
CA ILE A 188 -8.27 -3.02 4.28
C ILE A 188 -9.78 -2.75 4.32
N ASP A 189 -10.21 -1.90 5.24
CA ASP A 189 -11.62 -1.57 5.42
C ASP A 189 -12.05 -0.42 4.49
N PRO A 190 -13.07 -0.64 3.65
CA PRO A 190 -13.78 0.40 2.92
C PRO A 190 -14.13 1.67 3.67
N GLY A 191 -14.59 1.55 4.90
CA GLY A 191 -15.06 2.66 5.71
C GLY A 191 -13.98 3.68 6.06
N TRP A 192 -12.70 3.37 5.88
CA TRP A 192 -11.60 4.31 6.15
C TRP A 192 -11.58 5.50 5.17
N MET A 193 -12.24 5.38 4.01
CA MET A 193 -12.37 6.50 3.07
C MET A 193 -13.31 7.58 3.61
N ASP A 194 -14.41 7.16 4.25
CA ASP A 194 -15.44 8.04 4.83
C ASP A 194 -15.11 8.49 6.26
N THR A 195 -14.12 7.88 6.89
CA THR A 195 -13.69 8.22 8.24
C THR A 195 -12.78 9.45 8.21
N ALA A 196 -13.03 10.42 9.10
CA ALA A 196 -12.11 11.53 9.32
C ALA A 196 -10.87 11.03 10.08
N LEU A 197 -9.73 11.00 9.40
CA LEU A 197 -8.47 10.46 9.89
C LEU A 197 -7.44 11.55 10.10
N ARG A 198 -6.40 11.22 10.86
CA ARG A 198 -5.29 12.12 11.11
C ARG A 198 -4.54 12.38 9.79
N THR A 199 -4.50 13.64 9.40
CA THR A 199 -4.00 14.09 8.10
C THR A 199 -2.96 15.18 8.27
N VAL A 200 -1.87 15.10 7.51
CA VAL A 200 -0.75 16.04 7.51
C VAL A 200 -0.40 16.46 6.08
N LEU A 201 0.13 17.68 5.94
CA LEU A 201 0.78 18.12 4.72
C LEU A 201 2.18 17.50 4.64
N LEU A 202 2.53 16.97 3.47
CA LEU A 202 3.87 16.44 3.19
C LEU A 202 4.76 17.50 2.56
N ALA A 203 6.06 17.43 2.86
CA ALA A 203 7.07 18.10 2.06
C ALA A 203 7.12 17.51 0.64
N SER A 204 7.52 18.33 -0.33
CA SER A 204 7.76 17.82 -1.67
C SER A 204 8.90 16.79 -1.67
N PRO A 205 8.92 15.80 -2.57
CA PRO A 205 10.03 14.85 -2.67
C PRO A 205 11.40 15.54 -2.85
N SER A 206 11.42 16.67 -3.57
CA SER A 206 12.65 17.46 -3.76
C SER A 206 13.15 18.09 -2.47
N GLU A 207 12.26 18.55 -1.59
CA GLU A 207 12.64 19.06 -0.26
C GLU A 207 13.06 17.92 0.67
N LEU A 208 12.43 16.75 0.55
CA LEU A 208 12.64 15.61 1.44
C LEU A 208 13.90 14.79 1.12
N PHE A 209 14.27 14.69 -0.16
CA PHE A 209 15.39 13.86 -0.65
C PHE A 209 16.48 14.65 -1.38
N GLY A 210 16.25 15.92 -1.68
CA GLY A 210 17.07 16.68 -2.62
C GLY A 210 16.88 16.20 -4.07
N GLN A 211 17.87 16.44 -4.93
CA GLN A 211 17.85 16.01 -6.34
C GLN A 211 18.44 14.60 -6.55
N SER A 212 18.31 13.71 -5.56
CA SER A 212 18.90 12.37 -5.61
C SER A 212 18.06 11.41 -6.45
N GLU A 213 18.59 10.95 -7.59
CA GLU A 213 17.96 9.90 -8.39
C GLU A 213 17.86 8.56 -7.62
N ALA A 214 18.78 8.32 -6.67
CA ALA A 214 18.79 7.10 -5.87
C ALA A 214 17.53 6.94 -4.99
N ALA A 215 16.79 8.02 -4.74
CA ALA A 215 15.53 7.94 -4.00
C ALA A 215 14.44 7.15 -4.76
N TRP A 216 14.58 7.06 -6.09
CA TRP A 216 13.61 6.46 -7.01
C TRP A 216 13.98 5.06 -7.48
N LEU A 217 15.19 4.60 -7.13
CA LEU A 217 15.65 3.26 -7.47
C LEU A 217 15.32 2.30 -6.31
N PRO A 218 14.88 1.06 -6.58
CA PRO A 218 14.68 0.04 -5.55
C PRO A 218 15.98 -0.26 -4.80
#